data_AF-A0A843C4S4-F1
#
_entry.id   AF-A0A843C4S4-F1
#
_cell.length_a   1.000
_cell.length_b   1.000
_cell.length_c   1.000
_cell.angle_alpha   90.00
_cell.angle_beta   90.00
_cell.angle_gamma   90.00
#
_symmetry.space_group_name_H-M   'P 1'
#
loop_
_entity.id
_entity.type
_entity.pdbx_description
1 polymer ?
#
loop_
_entity_poly.entity_id
_entity_poly.type
_entity_poly.pdbx_seq_one_letter_code
_entity_poly.pdbx_strand_id
1 'polypeptide(L)'
;MMQQAQKFMIDITNFLPQDNLIEKYESYIDNRISHLNSLLVGTEEYLKTLIRKGEASRVPQVLESQMKEIKQYVAETYLKIGNIKEYMDYLEYKERDTIIPLVDKTLSKWDEAISKLDENLAKLSSMF
;
A
#
# COMPACT_ATOMS: atom_id res chain seq x y z
N MET A 1 9.26 28.08 6.00
CA MET A 1 8.21 28.49 5.05
C MET A 1 8.51 28.11 3.61
N MET A 2 9.63 28.55 2.98
CA MET A 2 9.94 28.20 1.58
C MET A 2 10.02 26.68 1.29
N GLN A 3 10.66 25.89 2.17
CA GLN A 3 10.80 24.43 1.97
C GLN A 3 9.48 23.66 2.08
N GLN A 4 8.56 24.10 2.95
CA GLN A 4 7.23 23.47 3.09
C GLN A 4 6.35 23.75 1.87
N ALA A 5 6.39 24.99 1.35
CA ALA A 5 5.66 25.34 0.13
C ALA A 5 6.20 24.60 -1.10
N GLN A 6 7.53 24.44 -1.21
CA GLN A 6 8.13 23.63 -2.28
C GLN A 6 7.73 22.16 -2.19
N LYS A 7 7.75 21.56 -0.99
CA LYS A 7 7.31 20.18 -0.77
C LYS A 7 5.84 20.00 -1.15
N PHE A 8 4.97 20.91 -0.70
CA PHE A 8 3.55 20.91 -1.04
C PHE A 8 3.30 21.02 -2.54
N MET A 9 4.00 21.92 -3.24
CA MET A 9 3.91 22.05 -4.70
C MET A 9 4.37 20.78 -5.42
N ILE A 10 5.46 20.16 -4.97
CA ILE A 10 5.94 18.88 -5.51
C ILE A 10 4.90 17.78 -5.28
N ASP A 11 4.35 17.69 -4.07
CA ASP A 11 3.35 16.69 -3.71
C ASP A 11 2.08 16.88 -4.56
N ILE A 12 1.53 18.10 -4.67
CA ILE A 12 0.39 18.37 -5.56
C ILE A 12 0.71 18.02 -7.00
N THR A 13 1.87 18.38 -7.54
CA THR A 13 2.18 18.10 -8.95
C THR A 13 2.30 16.59 -9.21
N ASN A 14 2.82 15.84 -8.23
CA ASN A 14 2.97 14.39 -8.32
C ASN A 14 1.65 13.66 -8.13
N PHE A 15 0.80 14.15 -7.23
CA PHE A 15 -0.45 13.51 -6.86
C PHE A 15 -1.65 14.02 -7.64
N LEU A 16 -1.63 15.22 -8.24
CA LEU A 16 -2.64 15.76 -9.15
C LEU A 16 -2.04 16.04 -10.55
N PRO A 17 -1.54 15.01 -11.25
CA PRO A 17 -1.09 15.17 -12.62
C PRO A 17 -2.22 15.66 -13.53
N GLN A 18 -1.90 16.62 -14.41
CA GLN A 18 -2.87 17.22 -15.33
C GLN A 18 -3.44 16.23 -16.36
N ASP A 19 -2.66 15.19 -16.69
CA ASP A 19 -3.06 14.14 -17.62
C ASP A 19 -3.02 12.75 -16.97
N ASN A 20 -3.96 11.89 -17.38
CA ASN A 20 -4.07 10.48 -17.01
C ASN A 20 -4.09 10.23 -15.49
N LEU A 21 -4.73 11.14 -14.74
CA LEU A 21 -4.84 11.09 -13.28
C LEU A 21 -5.32 9.72 -12.79
N ILE A 22 -6.42 9.23 -13.37
CA ILE A 22 -7.03 7.96 -12.96
C ILE A 22 -6.09 6.79 -13.25
N GLU A 23 -5.53 6.70 -14.46
CA GLU A 23 -4.58 5.62 -14.81
C GLU A 23 -3.36 5.60 -13.90
N LYS A 24 -2.86 6.77 -13.48
CA LYS A 24 -1.73 6.86 -12.55
C LYS A 24 -2.10 6.36 -11.16
N TYR A 25 -3.29 6.68 -10.66
CA TYR A 25 -3.76 6.13 -9.39
C TYR A 25 -4.05 4.64 -9.47
N GLU A 26 -4.61 4.16 -10.58
CA GLU A 26 -4.82 2.73 -10.80
C GLU A 26 -3.49 2.00 -10.80
N SER A 27 -2.51 2.47 -11.58
CA SER A 27 -1.16 1.91 -11.62
C SER A 27 -0.49 1.98 -10.24
N TYR A 28 -0.63 3.09 -9.52
CA TYR A 28 -0.10 3.19 -8.15
C TYR A 28 -0.70 2.11 -7.24
N ILE A 29 -2.03 2.01 -7.17
CA ILE A 29 -2.73 1.05 -6.29
C ILE A 29 -2.42 -0.39 -6.71
N ASP A 30 -2.48 -0.71 -8.00
CA ASP A 30 -2.18 -2.06 -8.51
C ASP A 30 -0.74 -2.48 -8.17
N ASN A 31 0.22 -1.56 -8.30
CA ASN A 31 1.60 -1.81 -7.87
C ASN A 31 1.71 -2.04 -6.36
N ARG A 32 0.96 -1.29 -5.53
CA ARG A 32 0.96 -1.50 -4.08
C ARG A 32 0.38 -2.87 -3.71
N ILE A 33 -0.72 -3.26 -4.34
CA ILE A 33 -1.36 -4.57 -4.14
C ILE A 33 -0.41 -5.70 -4.58
N SER A 34 0.19 -5.58 -5.76
CA SER A 34 1.15 -6.57 -6.28
C SER A 34 2.34 -6.77 -5.35
N HIS A 35 2.89 -5.67 -4.80
CA HIS A 35 4.00 -5.74 -3.87
C HIS A 35 3.58 -6.34 -2.51
N LEU A 36 2.41 -5.99 -1.97
CA LEU A 36 1.87 -6.62 -0.76
C LEU A 36 1.75 -8.14 -0.93
N ASN A 37 1.19 -8.60 -2.05
CA ASN A 37 1.09 -10.02 -2.36
C ASN A 37 2.47 -10.68 -2.47
N SER A 38 3.44 -10.00 -3.08
CA SER A 38 4.81 -10.49 -3.19
C SER A 38 5.48 -10.64 -1.82
N LEU A 39 5.24 -9.71 -0.88
CA LEU A 39 5.74 -9.81 0.49
C LEU A 39 5.15 -11.05 1.19
N LEU A 40 3.82 -11.24 1.12
CA LEU A 40 3.15 -12.38 1.74
C LEU A 40 3.68 -13.73 1.21
N VAL A 41 3.73 -13.89 -0.11
CA VAL A 41 4.22 -15.13 -0.75
C VAL A 41 5.72 -15.31 -0.49
N GLY A 42 6.51 -14.24 -0.57
CA GLY A 42 7.94 -14.26 -0.32
C GLY A 42 8.27 -14.68 1.11
N THR A 43 7.52 -14.17 2.10
CA THR A 43 7.66 -14.60 3.50
C THR A 43 7.36 -16.09 3.63
N GLU A 44 6.25 -16.58 3.08
CA GLU A 44 5.88 -18.00 3.17
C GLU A 44 6.97 -18.92 2.57
N GLU A 45 7.44 -18.62 1.36
CA GLU A 45 8.48 -19.43 0.70
C GLU A 45 9.83 -19.37 1.42
N TYR A 46 10.17 -18.23 2.01
CA TYR A 46 11.39 -18.11 2.81
C TYR A 46 11.31 -18.95 4.09
N LEU A 47 10.18 -18.92 4.80
CA LEU A 47 9.97 -19.73 6.00
C LEU A 47 9.98 -21.23 5.69
N LYS A 48 9.33 -21.68 4.59
CA LYS A 48 9.45 -23.07 4.10
C LYS A 48 10.91 -23.46 3.84
N THR A 49 11.69 -22.54 3.27
CA THR A 49 13.10 -22.79 2.96
C THR A 49 13.94 -22.96 4.24
N LEU A 50 13.69 -22.16 5.28
CA LEU A 50 14.36 -22.32 6.57
C LEU A 50 14.11 -23.71 7.17
N ILE A 51 12.85 -24.17 7.16
CA ILE A 51 12.49 -25.51 7.63
C ILE A 51 13.22 -26.59 6.83
N ARG A 52 13.19 -26.51 5.49
CA ARG A 52 13.87 -27.48 4.61
C ARG A 52 15.38 -27.55 4.84
N LYS A 53 16.01 -26.44 5.26
CA LYS A 53 17.44 -26.35 5.57
C LYS A 53 17.80 -26.78 7.00
N GLY A 54 16.81 -27.16 7.81
CA GLY A 54 17.05 -27.48 9.24
C GLY A 54 17.25 -26.24 10.12
N GLU A 55 16.90 -25.07 9.62
CA GLU A 55 17.03 -23.77 10.32
C GLU A 55 15.70 -23.33 10.98
N ALA A 56 14.87 -24.30 11.38
CA ALA A 56 13.54 -24.03 11.94
C ALA A 56 13.59 -23.16 13.22
N SER A 57 14.70 -23.17 13.95
CA SER A 57 14.90 -22.29 15.11
C SER A 57 14.86 -20.78 14.78
N ARG A 58 15.11 -20.40 13.52
CA ARG A 58 15.08 -19.00 13.05
C ARG A 58 13.68 -18.53 12.64
N VAL A 59 12.74 -19.47 12.43
CA VAL A 59 11.41 -19.20 11.88
C VAL A 59 10.63 -18.15 12.70
N PRO A 60 10.55 -18.24 14.05
CA PRO A 60 9.76 -17.26 14.82
C PRO A 60 10.26 -15.83 14.65
N GLN A 61 11.58 -15.62 14.72
CA GLN A 61 12.19 -14.30 14.58
C GLN A 61 12.00 -13.72 13.17
N VAL A 62 12.16 -14.56 12.14
CA VAL A 62 11.97 -14.15 10.75
C VAL A 62 10.50 -13.79 10.49
N LEU A 63 9.57 -14.63 10.95
CA LEU A 63 8.14 -14.39 10.83
C LEU A 63 7.75 -13.05 11.49
N GLU A 64 8.20 -12.80 12.72
CA GLU A 64 7.93 -11.55 13.43
C GLU A 64 8.45 -10.32 12.65
N SER A 65 9.69 -10.36 12.16
CA SER A 65 10.28 -9.28 11.36
C SER A 65 9.47 -9.02 10.08
N GLN A 66 9.13 -10.07 9.35
CA GLN A 66 8.39 -9.97 8.09
C GLN A 66 6.96 -9.46 8.30
N MET A 67 6.28 -9.90 9.37
CA MET A 67 4.97 -9.38 9.74
C MET A 67 5.03 -7.88 10.06
N LYS A 68 6.09 -7.42 10.74
CA LYS A 68 6.30 -6.00 11.04
C LYS A 68 6.54 -5.19 9.76
N GLU A 69 7.38 -5.70 8.85
CA GLU A 69 7.64 -5.06 7.55
C GLU A 69 6.36 -4.90 6.72
N ILE A 70 5.53 -5.96 6.66
CA ILE A 70 4.24 -5.92 5.96
C ILE A 70 3.30 -4.87 6.58
N LYS A 71 3.19 -4.83 7.91
CA LYS A 71 2.36 -3.84 8.61
C LYS A 71 2.85 -2.41 8.36
N GLN A 72 4.16 -2.20 8.37
CA GLN A 72 4.75 -0.90 8.06
C GLN A 72 4.43 -0.48 6.61
N TYR A 73 4.59 -1.39 5.66
CA TYR A 73 4.25 -1.14 4.25
C TYR A 73 2.78 -0.70 4.07
N VAL A 74 1.86 -1.35 4.80
CA VAL A 74 0.44 -1.01 4.78
C VAL A 74 0.18 0.37 5.37
N ALA A 75 0.79 0.68 6.53
CA ALA A 75 0.67 2.00 7.15
C ALA A 75 1.20 3.12 6.23
N GLU A 76 2.35 2.91 5.59
CA GLU A 76 2.91 3.87 4.62
C GLU A 76 1.98 4.07 3.41
N THR A 77 1.33 3.01 2.94
CA THR A 77 0.35 3.11 1.84
C THR A 77 -0.89 3.88 2.29
N TYR A 78 -1.39 3.60 3.49
CA TYR A 78 -2.55 4.29 4.07
C TYR A 78 -2.32 5.80 4.18
N LEU A 79 -1.13 6.22 4.65
CA LEU A 79 -0.76 7.64 4.70
C LEU A 79 -0.76 8.29 3.31
N LYS A 80 -0.20 7.61 2.30
CA LYS A 80 -0.19 8.13 0.93
C LYS A 80 -1.59 8.25 0.33
N ILE A 81 -2.46 7.28 0.59
CA ILE A 81 -3.87 7.32 0.19
C ILE A 81 -4.60 8.47 0.90
N GLY A 82 -4.32 8.69 2.19
CA GLY A 82 -4.82 9.85 2.93
C GLY A 82 -4.44 11.17 2.26
N ASN A 83 -3.17 11.34 1.90
CA ASN A 83 -2.71 12.53 1.19
C ASN A 83 -3.42 12.70 -0.17
N ILE A 84 -3.61 11.63 -0.95
CA ILE A 84 -4.35 11.70 -2.22
C ILE A 84 -5.76 12.25 -1.99
N LYS A 85 -6.46 11.74 -0.96
CA LYS A 85 -7.80 12.22 -0.60
C LYS A 85 -7.79 13.69 -0.20
N GLU A 86 -6.84 14.12 0.62
CA GLU A 86 -6.67 15.54 1.00
C GLU A 86 -6.40 16.42 -0.23
N TYR A 87 -5.65 15.93 -1.23
CA TYR A 87 -5.39 16.73 -2.42
C TYR A 87 -6.63 16.92 -3.31
N MET A 88 -7.63 16.04 -3.22
CA MET A 88 -8.89 16.22 -3.95
C MET A 88 -9.61 17.52 -3.57
N ASP A 89 -9.36 18.07 -2.38
CA ASP A 89 -9.93 19.34 -1.93
C ASP A 89 -9.45 20.54 -2.76
N TYR A 90 -8.37 20.38 -3.55
CA TYR A 90 -7.84 21.41 -4.44
C TYR A 90 -8.36 21.33 -5.88
N LEU A 91 -9.18 20.32 -6.22
CA LEU A 91 -9.83 20.24 -7.52
C LEU A 91 -10.80 21.41 -7.73
N GLU A 92 -10.92 21.89 -8.97
CA GLU A 92 -11.92 22.88 -9.33
C GLU A 92 -13.32 22.30 -9.11
N TYR A 93 -14.29 23.12 -8.71
CA TYR A 93 -15.65 22.66 -8.35
C TYR A 93 -16.28 21.76 -9.43
N LYS A 94 -16.12 22.13 -10.71
CA LYS A 94 -16.64 21.38 -11.87
C LYS A 94 -16.00 19.99 -12.06
N GLU A 95 -14.80 19.77 -11.53
CA GLU A 95 -14.05 18.52 -11.70
C GLU A 95 -14.39 17.51 -10.60
N ARG A 96 -14.79 17.99 -9.41
CA ARG A 96 -15.04 17.18 -8.22
C ARG A 96 -16.06 16.07 -8.46
N ASP A 97 -17.19 16.41 -9.07
CA ASP A 97 -18.30 15.46 -9.29
C ASP A 97 -17.92 14.32 -10.25
N THR A 98 -16.89 14.51 -11.08
CA THR A 98 -16.43 13.50 -12.03
C THR A 98 -15.20 12.76 -11.51
N ILE A 99 -14.22 13.46 -10.95
CA ILE A 99 -12.93 12.89 -10.57
C ILE A 99 -13.02 12.16 -9.22
N ILE A 100 -13.62 12.76 -8.19
CA ILE A 100 -13.64 12.18 -6.84
C ILE A 100 -14.21 10.75 -6.83
N PRO A 101 -15.36 10.45 -7.48
CA PRO A 101 -15.89 9.09 -7.50
C PRO A 101 -14.96 8.07 -8.17
N LEU A 102 -14.22 8.47 -9.20
CA LEU A 102 -13.27 7.60 -9.90
C LEU A 102 -12.04 7.33 -9.05
N VAL A 103 -11.55 8.35 -8.34
CA VAL A 103 -10.45 8.23 -7.38
C VAL A 103 -10.88 7.34 -6.22
N ASP A 104 -12.03 7.57 -5.61
CA ASP A 104 -12.53 6.76 -4.50
C ASP A 104 -12.69 5.29 -4.89
N LYS A 105 -13.25 5.01 -6.07
CA LYS A 105 -13.34 3.65 -6.61
C LYS A 105 -11.95 3.01 -6.83
N THR A 106 -10.97 3.79 -7.23
CA THR A 106 -9.60 3.32 -7.42
C THR A 106 -8.95 2.98 -6.08
N LEU A 107 -9.11 3.87 -5.10
CA LEU A 107 -8.54 3.72 -3.76
C LEU A 107 -9.22 2.58 -2.98
N SER A 108 -10.51 2.31 -3.20
CA SER A 108 -11.22 1.21 -2.54
C SER A 108 -10.65 -0.17 -2.88
N LYS A 109 -9.98 -0.34 -4.03
CA LYS A 109 -9.26 -1.58 -4.38
C LYS A 109 -8.20 -1.92 -3.32
N TRP A 110 -7.55 -0.91 -2.75
CA TRP A 110 -6.57 -1.11 -1.67
C TRP A 110 -7.25 -1.58 -0.38
N ASP A 111 -8.36 -0.93 -0.01
CA ASP A 111 -9.14 -1.31 1.18
C ASP A 111 -9.63 -2.76 1.08
N GLU A 112 -10.12 -3.16 -0.10
CA GLU A 112 -10.48 -4.54 -0.39
C GLU A 112 -9.29 -5.50 -0.26
N ALA A 113 -8.13 -5.14 -0.80
CA ALA A 113 -6.93 -5.98 -0.73
C ALA A 113 -6.43 -6.20 0.70
N ILE A 114 -6.49 -5.18 1.56
CA ILE A 114 -6.04 -5.28 2.95
C ILE A 114 -7.11 -5.83 3.90
N SER A 115 -8.37 -5.93 3.46
CA SER A 115 -9.49 -6.39 4.31
C SER A 115 -9.26 -7.77 4.95
N LYS A 116 -8.47 -8.63 4.28
CA LYS A 116 -8.12 -9.98 4.75
C LYS A 116 -6.67 -10.10 5.24
N LEU A 117 -5.96 -8.98 5.40
CA LEU A 117 -4.55 -9.02 5.75
C LEU A 117 -4.32 -9.70 7.10
N ASP A 118 -5.10 -9.35 8.11
CA ASP A 118 -4.95 -9.95 9.45
C ASP A 118 -5.23 -11.45 9.43
N GLU A 119 -6.22 -11.90 8.67
CA GLU A 119 -6.52 -13.33 8.46
C GLU A 119 -5.34 -14.03 7.76
N ASN A 120 -4.78 -13.43 6.70
CA ASN A 120 -3.64 -13.97 5.97
C ASN A 120 -2.39 -14.07 6.85
N LEU A 121 -2.12 -13.05 7.65
CA LEU A 121 -0.99 -13.04 8.59
C LEU A 121 -1.18 -14.06 9.72
N ALA A 122 -2.41 -14.20 10.25
CA ALA A 122 -2.73 -15.22 11.24
C ALA A 122 -2.56 -16.64 10.69
N LYS A 123 -3.02 -16.87 9.45
CA LYS A 123 -2.84 -18.15 8.75
C LYS A 123 -1.36 -18.45 8.54
N LEU A 124 -0.58 -17.48 8.07
CA LEU A 124 0.87 -17.62 7.91
C LEU A 124 1.53 -18.00 9.24
N SER A 125 1.19 -17.32 10.33
CA SER A 125 1.70 -17.63 11.66
C SER A 125 1.34 -19.04 12.13
N SER A 126 0.12 -19.52 11.84
CA SER A 126 -0.31 -20.87 12.24
C SER A 126 0.37 -22.02 11.48
N MET A 127 0.99 -21.74 10.32
CA MET A 127 1.64 -22.75 9.48
C MET A 127 3.06 -23.10 9.92
N PHE A 128 3.65 -22.29 10.81
CA PHE A 128 5.08 -22.30 11.14
C PHE A 128 5.31 -22.27 12.65
#